data_AF-A0A815T174-F1
#
_entry.id   AF-A0A815T174-F1
#
_cell.length_a   1.000
_cell.length_b   1.000
_cell.length_c   1.000
_cell.angle_alpha   90.00
_cell.angle_beta   90.00
_cell.angle_gamma   90.00
#
_symmetry.space_group_name_H-M   'P 1'
#
loop_
_entity.id
_entity.type
_entity.pdbx_description
1 polymer ?
#
loop_
_entity_poly.entity_id
_entity_poly.type
_entity_poly.pdbx_seq_one_letter_code
_entity_poly.pdbx_strand_id
1 'polypeptide(L)'
;MLFMKLPNEIIYHIFDFLKSSDILQSFSHLNHRYDNLIQSYIKYLDLTNGWNGNQQDLQWLSKTIQKLKINRFNFYLLDNDQFPQLQSLYLDNIFVYGDWISKMNLKSLTLWSNRISSNSTKITIPETVVRFSTNLQIDLNLLHTNLIDLNIKITSVIDLIRIVQKIPLVQRLSITLYQDYRMEDDDIHDHETMVDKLEPLNKLNSFSLSTNYNTWSKNNIGLPFNQIAFFIDNYCPNKNILKTVNLQLYFIKFKEELWSTIERYKNTYDHFNFYGMFIIETETIEKVQKLLKNTNFAYHIERTQIYNTIYTHMYS
;
A
#
# COMPACT_ATOMS: atom_id res chain seq x y z
N MET A 1 -12.32 -42.47 35.13
CA MET A 1 -11.49 -43.54 34.51
C MET A 1 -12.14 -44.17 33.26
N LEU A 2 -13.47 -44.09 33.05
CA LEU A 2 -14.14 -44.72 31.90
C LEU A 2 -13.81 -44.10 30.52
N PHE A 3 -13.68 -42.77 30.44
CA PHE A 3 -13.43 -42.04 29.19
C PHE A 3 -12.11 -42.41 28.49
N MET A 4 -11.10 -42.84 29.26
CA MET A 4 -9.78 -43.22 28.72
C MET A 4 -9.80 -44.49 27.87
N LYS A 5 -10.88 -45.28 27.93
CA LYS A 5 -11.04 -46.53 27.19
C LYS A 5 -11.98 -46.44 26.00
N LEU A 6 -12.64 -45.29 25.78
CA LEU A 6 -13.49 -45.10 24.62
C LEU A 6 -12.66 -45.16 23.33
N PRO A 7 -13.13 -45.80 22.25
CA PRO A 7 -12.51 -45.71 20.92
C PRO A 7 -12.40 -44.26 20.42
N ASN A 8 -11.43 -43.98 19.55
CA ASN A 8 -11.20 -42.64 19.02
C ASN A 8 -12.43 -42.13 18.23
N GLU A 9 -13.13 -43.03 17.56
CA GLU A 9 -14.31 -42.78 16.75
C GLU A 9 -15.47 -42.26 17.61
N ILE A 10 -15.66 -42.83 18.81
CA ILE A 10 -16.66 -42.34 19.76
C ILE A 10 -16.28 -40.95 20.27
N ILE A 11 -14.99 -40.69 20.46
CA ILE A 11 -14.51 -39.38 20.90
C ILE A 11 -14.70 -38.33 19.80
N TYR A 12 -14.43 -38.66 18.54
CA TYR A 12 -14.72 -37.76 17.42
C TYR A 12 -16.22 -37.50 17.27
N HIS A 13 -17.07 -38.51 17.45
CA HIS A 13 -18.51 -38.29 17.49
C HIS A 13 -18.95 -37.37 18.62
N ILE A 14 -18.31 -37.42 19.79
CA ILE A 14 -18.56 -36.44 20.86
C ILE A 14 -18.11 -35.04 20.42
N PHE A 15 -16.97 -34.93 19.75
CA PHE A 15 -16.48 -33.66 19.23
C PHE A 15 -17.40 -33.06 18.15
N ASP A 16 -18.13 -33.87 17.37
CA ASP A 16 -19.12 -33.38 16.38
C ASP A 16 -20.24 -32.55 17.04
N PHE A 17 -20.53 -32.77 18.32
CA PHE A 17 -21.57 -32.05 19.07
C PHE A 17 -21.04 -30.86 19.88
N LEU A 18 -19.73 -30.61 19.86
CA LEU A 18 -19.09 -29.57 20.66
C LEU A 18 -18.45 -28.51 19.75
N LYS A 19 -18.42 -27.26 20.22
CA LYS A 19 -17.62 -26.23 19.55
C LYS A 19 -16.14 -26.51 19.77
N SER A 20 -15.30 -26.09 18.82
CA SER A 20 -13.85 -26.23 18.92
C SER A 20 -13.27 -25.60 20.20
N SER A 21 -13.84 -24.50 20.70
CA SER A 21 -13.48 -23.90 22.00
C SER A 21 -13.76 -24.83 23.17
N ASP A 22 -14.91 -25.47 23.18
CA ASP A 22 -15.39 -26.33 24.27
C ASP A 22 -14.58 -27.63 24.30
N ILE A 23 -14.20 -28.13 23.11
CA ILE A 23 -13.29 -29.25 22.96
C ILE A 23 -11.92 -28.91 23.56
N LEU A 24 -11.35 -27.75 23.20
CA LEU A 24 -10.07 -27.32 23.77
C LEU A 24 -10.15 -27.19 25.28
N GLN A 25 -11.19 -26.52 25.80
CA GLN A 25 -11.35 -26.28 27.24
C GLN A 25 -11.53 -27.57 28.03
N SER A 26 -12.33 -28.49 27.51
CA SER A 26 -12.70 -29.71 28.23
C SER A 26 -11.65 -30.82 28.10
N PHE A 27 -10.89 -30.88 27.00
CA PHE A 27 -10.06 -32.05 26.68
C PHE A 27 -8.54 -31.79 26.60
N SER A 28 -8.07 -30.54 26.45
CA SER A 28 -6.62 -30.23 26.28
C SER A 28 -5.74 -30.42 27.52
N HIS A 29 -6.36 -30.68 28.67
CA HIS A 29 -5.69 -30.92 29.95
C HIS A 29 -5.69 -32.39 30.37
N LEU A 30 -6.31 -33.28 29.60
CA LEU A 30 -6.50 -34.67 30.02
C LEU A 30 -5.21 -35.48 29.91
N ASN A 31 -4.79 -35.86 28.70
CA ASN A 31 -3.54 -36.55 28.46
C ASN A 31 -3.12 -36.45 26.99
N HIS A 32 -1.94 -36.99 26.69
CA HIS A 32 -1.35 -36.95 25.35
C HIS A 32 -2.24 -37.61 24.26
N ARG A 33 -3.07 -38.60 24.63
CA ARG A 33 -4.00 -39.21 23.67
C ARG A 33 -5.02 -38.18 23.19
N TYR A 34 -5.61 -37.42 24.10
CA TYR A 34 -6.56 -36.36 23.75
C TYR A 34 -5.88 -35.20 23.02
N ASP A 35 -4.65 -34.83 23.40
CA ASP A 35 -3.87 -33.81 22.68
C ASP A 35 -3.74 -34.18 21.18
N ASN A 36 -3.41 -35.44 20.87
CA ASN A 36 -3.31 -35.94 19.49
C ASN A 36 -4.66 -35.97 18.76
N LEU A 37 -5.73 -36.37 19.46
CA LEU A 37 -7.08 -36.40 18.87
C LEU A 37 -7.57 -35.00 18.53
N ILE A 38 -7.36 -34.04 19.43
CA ILE A 38 -7.68 -32.64 19.22
C ILE A 38 -6.88 -32.09 18.04
N GLN A 39 -5.58 -32.35 17.97
CA GLN A 39 -4.74 -31.92 16.84
C GLN A 39 -5.21 -32.49 15.50
N SER A 40 -5.68 -33.74 15.49
CA SER A 40 -6.16 -34.41 14.28
C SER A 40 -7.54 -33.90 13.83
N TYR A 41 -8.39 -33.56 14.81
CA TYR A 41 -9.78 -33.18 14.58
C TYR A 41 -9.96 -31.68 14.34
N ILE A 42 -9.40 -30.84 15.23
CA ILE A 42 -9.50 -29.39 15.14
C ILE A 42 -8.49 -28.89 14.10
N LYS A 43 -8.95 -28.85 12.85
CA LYS A 43 -8.23 -28.19 11.75
C LYS A 43 -8.46 -26.67 11.72
N TYR A 44 -9.52 -26.23 12.39
CA TYR A 44 -10.06 -24.86 12.39
C TYR A 44 -10.69 -24.54 13.75
N LEU A 45 -10.37 -23.37 14.30
CA LEU A 45 -11.01 -22.86 15.52
C LEU A 45 -11.80 -21.60 15.17
N ASP A 46 -13.12 -21.74 15.25
CA ASP A 46 -14.03 -20.62 15.18
C ASP A 46 -14.35 -20.11 16.58
N LEU A 47 -14.10 -18.82 16.84
CA LEU A 47 -14.51 -18.16 18.08
C LEU A 47 -15.59 -17.11 17.84
N THR A 48 -16.13 -16.99 16.62
CA THR A 48 -17.11 -15.97 16.25
C THR A 48 -18.49 -16.22 16.86
N ASN A 49 -18.85 -17.50 17.10
CA ASN A 49 -20.17 -17.88 17.57
C ASN A 49 -20.21 -18.25 19.06
N GLY A 50 -20.69 -17.33 19.89
CA GLY A 50 -21.11 -17.60 21.28
C GLY A 50 -19.98 -17.89 22.27
N TRP A 51 -18.81 -17.30 22.06
CA TRP A 51 -17.72 -17.31 23.03
C TRP A 51 -17.83 -16.09 23.97
N ASN A 52 -17.85 -16.35 25.28
CA ASN A 52 -17.99 -15.33 26.33
C ASN A 52 -16.74 -15.22 27.22
N GLY A 53 -15.58 -15.69 26.73
CA GLY A 53 -14.34 -15.72 27.52
C GLY A 53 -13.71 -14.34 27.70
N ASN A 54 -12.92 -14.19 28.76
CA ASN A 54 -12.18 -12.96 29.05
C ASN A 54 -10.75 -13.01 28.48
N GLN A 55 -9.96 -11.96 28.74
CA GLN A 55 -8.58 -11.86 28.26
C GLN A 55 -7.67 -13.01 28.75
N GLN A 56 -7.90 -13.53 29.96
CA GLN A 56 -7.13 -14.67 30.48
C GLN A 56 -7.47 -15.95 29.71
N ASP A 57 -8.73 -16.12 29.32
CA ASP A 57 -9.18 -17.25 28.51
C ASP A 57 -8.54 -17.23 27.12
N LEU A 58 -8.36 -16.05 26.51
CA LEU A 58 -7.62 -15.91 25.24
C LEU A 58 -6.14 -16.27 25.37
N GLN A 59 -5.49 -15.82 26.43
CA GLN A 59 -4.09 -16.13 26.68
C GLN A 59 -3.89 -17.63 26.92
N TRP A 60 -4.80 -18.24 27.68
CA TRP A 60 -4.84 -19.68 27.88
C TRP A 60 -5.05 -20.41 26.55
N LEU A 61 -6.05 -20.00 25.76
CA LEU A 61 -6.38 -20.63 24.48
C LEU A 61 -5.22 -20.55 23.48
N SER A 62 -4.58 -19.37 23.39
CA SER A 62 -3.35 -19.19 22.62
C SER A 62 -2.27 -20.18 23.05
N LYS A 63 -1.94 -20.26 24.34
CA LYS A 63 -0.94 -21.21 24.87
C LYS A 63 -1.30 -22.66 24.55
N THR A 64 -2.57 -23.04 24.69
CA THR A 64 -3.06 -24.38 24.38
C THR A 64 -2.91 -24.71 22.90
N ILE A 65 -3.23 -23.79 22.00
CA ILE A 65 -2.99 -23.92 20.56
C ILE A 65 -1.50 -24.11 20.25
N GLN A 66 -0.63 -23.33 20.91
CA GLN A 66 0.82 -23.47 20.73
C GLN A 66 1.32 -24.84 21.19
N LYS A 67 0.85 -25.32 22.36
CA LYS A 67 1.15 -26.64 22.91
C LYS A 67 0.72 -27.75 21.93
N LEU A 68 -0.50 -27.62 21.38
CA LEU A 68 -1.12 -28.63 20.53
C LEU A 68 -0.70 -28.55 19.04
N LYS A 69 0.13 -27.57 18.67
CA LYS A 69 0.59 -27.33 17.29
C LYS A 69 -0.57 -27.25 16.26
N ILE A 70 -1.71 -26.70 16.67
CA ILE A 70 -2.85 -26.47 15.78
C ILE A 70 -2.46 -25.36 14.78
N ASN A 71 -2.81 -25.55 13.50
CA ASN A 71 -2.39 -24.64 12.42
C ASN A 71 -2.91 -23.22 12.66
N ARG A 72 -1.98 -22.26 12.81
CA ARG A 72 -2.28 -20.87 13.20
C ARG A 72 -2.78 -19.97 12.07
N PHE A 73 -2.71 -20.43 10.83
CA PHE A 73 -3.15 -19.65 9.68
C PHE A 73 -4.67 -19.62 9.48
N ASN A 74 -5.42 -20.38 10.28
CA ASN A 74 -6.87 -20.55 10.12
C ASN A 74 -7.69 -20.04 11.31
N PHE A 75 -7.14 -19.11 12.13
CA PHE A 75 -7.90 -18.47 13.21
C PHE A 75 -8.66 -17.26 12.67
N TYR A 76 -9.98 -17.41 12.52
CA TYR A 76 -10.89 -16.27 12.46
C TYR A 76 -11.31 -15.96 13.89
N LEU A 77 -10.38 -15.35 14.63
CA LEU A 77 -10.82 -14.34 15.57
C LEU A 77 -11.40 -13.22 14.72
N LEU A 78 -12.28 -12.40 15.30
CA LEU A 78 -12.70 -11.09 14.83
C LEU A 78 -14.11 -11.04 14.28
N ASP A 79 -15.04 -11.04 15.22
CA ASP A 79 -16.22 -10.22 15.02
C ASP A 79 -16.42 -9.10 16.06
N ASN A 80 -15.72 -9.05 17.21
CA ASN A 80 -15.97 -7.98 18.18
C ASN A 80 -14.80 -7.51 19.09
N ASP A 81 -13.60 -8.09 19.02
CA ASP A 81 -12.53 -7.75 19.97
C ASP A 81 -11.50 -6.75 19.43
N GLN A 82 -11.22 -5.74 20.26
CA GLN A 82 -10.10 -4.82 20.10
C GLN A 82 -8.82 -5.50 20.60
N PHE A 83 -7.73 -5.44 19.84
CA PHE A 83 -6.40 -5.88 20.28
C PHE A 83 -5.57 -4.67 20.74
N PRO A 84 -5.64 -4.23 22.01
CA PRO A 84 -5.04 -2.97 22.46
C PRO A 84 -3.51 -2.93 22.37
N GLN A 85 -2.85 -4.09 22.27
CA GLN A 85 -1.39 -4.19 22.13
C GLN A 85 -0.93 -4.30 20.66
N LEU A 86 -1.84 -4.49 19.72
CA LEU A 86 -1.49 -4.60 18.31
C LEU A 86 -1.21 -3.20 17.75
N GLN A 87 0.04 -2.92 17.41
CA GLN A 87 0.46 -1.61 16.90
C GLN A 87 0.50 -1.55 15.37
N SER A 88 0.57 -2.69 14.69
CA SER A 88 0.68 -2.77 13.25
C SER A 88 -0.19 -3.89 12.69
N LEU A 89 -0.86 -3.63 11.57
CA LEU A 89 -1.68 -4.62 10.87
C LEU A 89 -1.34 -4.62 9.38
N TYR A 90 -1.11 -5.81 8.82
CA TYR A 90 -0.94 -6.05 7.38
C TYR A 90 -2.05 -6.99 6.92
N LEU A 91 -2.84 -6.58 5.93
CA LEU A 91 -3.94 -7.35 5.38
C LEU A 91 -3.77 -7.52 3.87
N ASP A 92 -3.97 -8.73 3.36
CA ASP A 92 -3.90 -9.04 1.93
C ASP A 92 -5.24 -9.60 1.42
N ASN A 93 -5.73 -9.09 0.28
CA ASN A 93 -6.97 -9.48 -0.41
C ASN A 93 -8.26 -9.29 0.41
N ILE A 94 -8.33 -8.24 1.22
CA ILE A 94 -9.46 -7.99 2.11
C ILE A 94 -10.35 -6.85 1.59
N PHE A 95 -11.65 -7.13 1.44
CA PHE A 95 -12.66 -6.16 0.99
C PHE A 95 -13.71 -5.81 2.05
N VAL A 96 -13.73 -6.47 3.23
CA VAL A 96 -14.93 -6.49 4.10
C VAL A 96 -14.69 -6.07 5.57
N TYR A 97 -13.46 -5.88 6.04
CA TYR A 97 -13.20 -5.62 7.47
C TYR A 97 -13.01 -4.14 7.86
N GLY A 98 -13.55 -3.20 7.08
CA GLY A 98 -13.37 -1.75 7.31
C GLY A 98 -13.84 -1.27 8.69
N ASP A 99 -14.99 -1.78 9.16
CA ASP A 99 -15.61 -1.38 10.43
C ASP A 99 -14.87 -1.89 11.67
N TRP A 100 -14.07 -2.93 11.52
CA TRP A 100 -13.26 -3.46 12.62
C TRP A 100 -11.92 -2.74 12.72
N ILE A 101 -11.26 -2.51 11.57
CA ILE A 101 -10.00 -1.74 11.53
C ILE A 101 -10.21 -0.38 12.18
N SER A 102 -11.32 0.30 11.87
CA SER A 102 -11.67 1.63 12.39
C SER A 102 -11.74 1.71 13.93
N LYS A 103 -12.02 0.58 14.60
CA LYS A 103 -12.14 0.49 16.07
C LYS A 103 -10.84 0.13 16.78
N MET A 104 -9.75 -0.07 16.04
CA MET A 104 -8.46 -0.43 16.62
C MET A 104 -7.60 0.76 17.04
N ASN A 105 -6.71 0.52 18.00
CA ASN A 105 -5.64 1.46 18.37
C ASN A 105 -4.32 1.14 17.64
N LEU A 106 -4.35 1.09 16.31
CA LEU A 106 -3.17 0.81 15.48
C LEU A 106 -2.29 2.06 15.37
N LYS A 107 -0.98 1.86 15.22
CA LYS A 107 -0.03 2.90 14.77
C LYS A 107 0.32 2.77 13.30
N SER A 108 0.25 1.56 12.75
CA SER A 108 0.55 1.29 11.34
C SER A 108 -0.50 0.36 10.73
N LEU A 109 -0.92 0.68 9.51
CA LEU A 109 -1.86 -0.11 8.74
C LEU A 109 -1.35 -0.26 7.30
N THR A 110 -1.26 -1.49 6.83
CA THR A 110 -0.97 -1.81 5.43
C THR A 110 -2.09 -2.65 4.85
N LEU A 111 -2.65 -2.20 3.74
CA LEU A 111 -3.70 -2.88 3.01
C LEU A 111 -3.16 -3.23 1.63
N TRP A 112 -3.22 -4.50 1.26
CA TRP A 112 -2.75 -4.94 -0.04
C TRP A 112 -3.81 -5.82 -0.69
N SER A 113 -3.85 -5.80 -2.02
CA SER A 113 -4.63 -6.76 -2.78
C SER A 113 -3.90 -7.12 -4.06
N ASN A 114 -3.82 -8.41 -4.33
CA ASN A 114 -3.35 -8.92 -5.61
C ASN A 114 -4.48 -8.95 -6.65
N ARG A 115 -5.74 -8.83 -6.19
CA ARG A 115 -6.91 -8.66 -7.05
C ARG A 115 -7.15 -7.17 -7.26
N ILE A 116 -6.82 -6.68 -8.45
CA ILE A 116 -7.13 -5.32 -8.89
C ILE A 116 -8.64 -5.25 -9.11
N SER A 117 -9.43 -5.14 -8.03
CA SER A 117 -10.82 -4.75 -8.17
C SER A 117 -10.88 -3.22 -8.18
N SER A 118 -11.60 -2.68 -9.15
CA SER A 118 -11.83 -1.23 -9.34
C SER A 118 -12.72 -0.60 -8.28
N ASN A 119 -13.17 -1.38 -7.28
CA ASN A 119 -14.11 -0.91 -6.29
C ASN A 119 -13.32 -0.25 -5.16
N SER A 120 -13.55 1.06 -5.00
CA SER A 120 -13.03 1.83 -3.87
C SER A 120 -13.37 1.12 -2.57
N THR A 121 -12.34 0.79 -1.80
CA THR A 121 -12.53 0.09 -0.53
C THR A 121 -13.03 1.12 0.47
N LYS A 122 -14.27 0.97 0.95
CA LYS A 122 -14.83 1.79 2.03
C LYS A 122 -14.17 1.37 3.35
N ILE A 123 -12.95 1.83 3.58
CA ILE A 123 -12.19 1.55 4.80
C ILE A 123 -11.92 2.87 5.51
N THR A 124 -12.49 3.02 6.71
CA THR A 124 -12.17 4.13 7.59
C THR A 124 -10.86 3.85 8.31
N ILE A 125 -9.87 4.72 8.15
CA ILE A 125 -8.57 4.60 8.81
C ILE A 125 -8.69 5.21 10.22
N PRO A 126 -8.35 4.46 11.29
CA PRO A 126 -8.35 5.01 12.65
C PRO A 126 -7.41 6.19 12.79
N GLU A 127 -7.83 7.24 13.50
CA GLU A 127 -6.99 8.43 13.76
C GLU A 127 -5.68 8.13 14.51
N THR A 128 -5.61 6.95 15.14
CA THR A 128 -4.43 6.44 15.86
C THR A 128 -3.30 6.02 14.91
N VAL A 129 -3.63 5.70 13.66
CA VAL A 129 -2.69 5.28 12.62
C VAL A 129 -1.86 6.47 12.19
N VAL A 130 -0.54 6.36 12.29
CA VAL A 130 0.41 7.38 11.80
C VAL A 130 1.13 6.93 10.54
N ARG A 131 1.08 5.62 10.21
CA ARG A 131 1.67 5.04 8.99
C ARG A 131 0.65 4.25 8.21
N PHE A 132 0.34 4.67 7.00
CA PHE A 132 -0.62 4.02 6.14
C PHE A 132 -0.02 3.67 4.78
N SER A 133 -0.20 2.42 4.34
CA SER A 133 0.25 1.95 3.03
C SER A 133 -0.85 1.17 2.32
N THR A 134 -1.07 1.44 1.03
CA THR A 134 -1.96 0.63 0.20
C THR A 134 -1.63 0.67 -1.29
N ASN A 135 -1.88 -0.44 -1.98
CA ASN A 135 -1.91 -0.50 -3.45
C ASN A 135 -3.33 -0.41 -4.04
N LEU A 136 -4.34 -0.29 -3.18
CA LEU A 136 -5.73 -0.11 -3.54
C LEU A 136 -6.00 1.37 -3.82
N GLN A 137 -6.95 1.65 -4.72
CA GLN A 137 -7.49 2.98 -4.87
C GLN A 137 -8.40 3.27 -3.66
N ILE A 138 -8.07 4.32 -2.92
CA ILE A 138 -8.85 4.77 -1.76
C ILE A 138 -9.45 6.15 -2.02
N ASP A 139 -10.59 6.43 -1.41
CA ASP A 139 -11.10 7.80 -1.34
C ASP A 139 -10.23 8.60 -0.35
N LEU A 140 -9.65 9.70 -0.81
CA LEU A 140 -8.85 10.61 0.03
C LEU A 140 -9.67 11.25 1.16
N ASN A 141 -11.00 11.18 1.13
CA ASN A 141 -11.88 11.53 2.27
C ASN A 141 -11.74 10.60 3.48
N LEU A 142 -11.15 9.43 3.30
CA LEU A 142 -10.94 8.46 4.39
C LEU A 142 -9.59 8.66 5.11
N LEU A 143 -8.75 9.55 4.60
CA LEU A 143 -7.49 9.93 5.22
C LEU A 143 -7.72 11.04 6.26
N HIS A 144 -6.93 11.00 7.35
CA HIS A 144 -7.01 11.97 8.43
C HIS A 144 -5.66 12.68 8.65
N THR A 145 -5.67 13.78 9.39
CA THR A 145 -4.54 14.72 9.54
C THR A 145 -3.33 14.16 10.29
N ASN A 146 -3.54 13.17 11.16
CA ASN A 146 -2.47 12.56 11.99
C ASN A 146 -1.48 11.68 11.21
N LEU A 147 -1.70 11.44 9.92
CA LEU A 147 -0.83 10.60 9.09
C LEU A 147 0.54 11.27 8.90
N ILE A 148 1.60 10.52 9.20
CA ILE A 148 3.01 10.94 9.07
C ILE A 148 3.65 10.27 7.86
N ASP A 149 3.37 8.98 7.68
CA ASP A 149 3.89 8.18 6.57
C ASP A 149 2.73 7.68 5.71
N LEU A 150 2.76 8.04 4.44
CA LEU A 150 1.68 7.75 3.51
C LEU A 150 2.26 7.12 2.25
N ASN A 151 1.82 5.91 1.94
CA ASN A 151 2.11 5.23 0.67
C ASN A 151 0.80 4.82 0.02
N ILE A 152 0.38 5.53 -1.03
CA ILE A 152 -0.95 5.35 -1.60
C ILE A 152 -0.93 5.36 -3.11
N LYS A 153 -2.03 4.88 -3.67
CA LYS A 153 -2.31 4.91 -5.09
C LYS A 153 -3.39 5.96 -5.37
N ILE A 154 -3.11 6.89 -6.28
CA ILE A 154 -4.05 7.94 -6.66
C ILE A 154 -4.34 7.87 -8.16
N THR A 155 -5.48 8.42 -8.57
CA THR A 155 -5.88 8.44 -9.97
C THR A 155 -5.40 9.69 -10.70
N SER A 156 -5.46 10.86 -10.07
CA SER A 156 -5.12 12.11 -10.75
C SER A 156 -3.94 12.81 -10.08
N VAL A 157 -3.15 13.57 -10.84
CA VAL A 157 -2.16 14.50 -10.28
C VAL A 157 -2.85 15.57 -9.41
N ILE A 158 -4.13 15.88 -9.68
CA ILE A 158 -4.95 16.79 -8.84
C ILE A 158 -5.08 16.26 -7.39
N ASP A 159 -5.05 14.94 -7.21
CA ASP A 159 -5.12 14.33 -5.88
C ASP A 159 -3.88 14.67 -5.02
N LEU A 160 -2.75 15.10 -5.62
CA LEU A 160 -1.60 15.64 -4.89
C LEU A 160 -1.97 16.89 -4.09
N ILE A 161 -2.74 17.80 -4.68
CA ILE A 161 -3.18 19.05 -4.04
C ILE A 161 -4.14 18.74 -2.89
N ARG A 162 -5.01 17.74 -3.06
CA ARG A 162 -5.91 17.27 -1.98
C ARG A 162 -5.14 16.69 -0.79
N ILE A 163 -3.99 16.05 -1.04
CA ILE A 163 -3.12 15.56 0.04
C ILE A 163 -2.55 16.73 0.86
N VAL A 164 -2.13 17.82 0.20
CA VAL A 164 -1.66 19.04 0.89
C VAL A 164 -2.72 19.57 1.85
N GLN A 165 -3.97 19.64 1.39
CA GLN A 165 -5.10 20.14 2.18
C GLN A 165 -5.40 19.28 3.42
N LYS A 166 -5.30 17.96 3.28
CA LYS A 166 -5.80 17.02 4.29
C LYS A 166 -4.76 16.53 5.27
N ILE A 167 -3.51 16.46 4.85
CA ILE A 167 -2.45 15.77 5.59
C ILE A 167 -1.22 16.67 5.69
N PRO A 168 -1.34 17.86 6.31
CA PRO A 168 -0.25 18.82 6.38
C PRO A 168 0.95 18.33 7.22
N LEU A 169 0.75 17.28 8.04
CA LEU A 169 1.78 16.72 8.91
C LEU A 169 2.63 15.62 8.26
N VAL A 170 2.34 15.25 7.00
CA VAL A 170 3.05 14.17 6.31
C VAL A 170 4.55 14.47 6.21
N GLN A 171 5.36 13.48 6.59
CA GLN A 171 6.81 13.53 6.51
C GLN A 171 7.34 12.69 5.36
N ARG A 172 6.70 11.54 5.10
CA ARG A 172 7.07 10.64 4.01
C ARG A 172 5.85 10.36 3.14
N LEU A 173 5.92 10.82 1.90
CA LEU A 173 4.84 10.68 0.93
C LEU A 173 5.33 9.84 -0.25
N SER A 174 4.70 8.69 -0.48
CA SER A 174 4.94 7.79 -1.59
C SER A 174 3.66 7.59 -2.38
N ILE A 175 3.72 7.84 -3.68
CA ILE A 175 2.55 7.90 -4.55
C ILE A 175 2.78 7.04 -5.77
N THR A 176 1.77 6.24 -6.10
CA THR A 176 1.67 5.54 -7.37
C THR A 176 0.50 6.11 -8.16
N LEU A 177 0.77 6.72 -9.31
CA LEU A 177 -0.26 7.17 -10.25
C LEU A 177 -0.82 5.95 -10.99
N TYR A 178 -2.12 5.72 -10.84
CA TYR A 178 -2.81 4.60 -11.47
C TYR A 178 -3.35 4.91 -12.86
N GLN A 179 -3.78 6.15 -13.09
CA GLN A 179 -4.46 6.51 -14.33
C GLN A 179 -3.50 6.37 -15.51
N ASP A 180 -4.09 5.88 -16.60
CA ASP A 180 -3.46 5.82 -17.89
C ASP A 180 -3.64 7.19 -18.57
N TYR A 181 -2.63 8.04 -18.50
CA TYR A 181 -2.61 9.33 -19.21
C TYR A 181 -2.32 9.15 -20.70
N ARG A 182 -3.37 9.14 -21.53
CA ARG A 182 -3.26 9.01 -23.00
C ARG A 182 -3.16 10.39 -23.65
N MET A 183 -2.64 10.46 -24.88
CA MET A 183 -2.41 11.72 -25.62
C MET A 183 -3.69 12.53 -25.90
N GLU A 184 -4.88 11.93 -25.77
CA GLU A 184 -6.17 12.56 -26.09
C GLU A 184 -6.87 13.18 -24.86
N ASP A 185 -6.28 13.07 -23.66
CA ASP A 185 -6.82 13.74 -22.47
C ASP A 185 -6.40 15.23 -22.49
N ASP A 186 -7.06 15.99 -23.36
CA ASP A 186 -6.99 17.45 -23.52
C ASP A 186 -7.58 18.22 -22.32
N ASP A 187 -7.60 17.63 -21.12
CA ASP A 187 -8.00 18.33 -19.89
C ASP A 187 -6.80 19.12 -19.34
N ILE A 188 -6.34 20.07 -20.16
CA ILE A 188 -5.78 21.34 -19.68
C ILE A 188 -6.97 22.12 -19.11
N HIS A 189 -7.48 21.70 -17.96
CA HIS A 189 -8.26 22.61 -17.15
C HIS A 189 -7.28 23.49 -16.37
N ASP A 190 -7.34 24.79 -16.71
CA ASP A 190 -6.75 25.90 -15.98
C ASP A 190 -7.04 25.78 -14.48
N HIS A 191 -6.14 25.11 -13.76
CA HIS A 191 -6.17 25.03 -12.31
C HIS A 191 -5.33 26.13 -11.65
N GLU A 192 -4.86 27.11 -12.41
CA GLU A 192 -4.29 28.37 -11.89
C GLU A 192 -5.26 29.12 -10.96
N THR A 193 -6.56 28.78 -10.93
CA THR A 193 -7.57 29.58 -10.24
C THR A 193 -7.95 29.16 -8.82
N MET A 194 -7.35 28.12 -8.20
CA MET A 194 -7.77 27.69 -6.85
C MET A 194 -6.68 27.44 -5.80
N VAL A 195 -5.40 27.76 -6.04
CA VAL A 195 -4.32 27.27 -5.17
C VAL A 195 -3.53 28.32 -4.37
N ASP A 196 -3.97 29.58 -4.35
CA ASP A 196 -3.27 30.69 -3.68
C ASP A 196 -3.29 30.67 -2.14
N LYS A 197 -3.83 29.63 -1.48
CA LYS A 197 -3.99 29.60 -0.01
C LYS A 197 -3.64 28.29 0.69
N LEU A 198 -2.92 27.39 0.04
CA LEU A 198 -2.48 26.16 0.70
C LEU A 198 -1.12 26.33 1.37
N GLU A 199 -1.04 25.96 2.65
CA GLU A 199 0.24 25.88 3.33
C GLU A 199 1.07 24.73 2.74
N PRO A 200 2.36 24.96 2.44
CA PRO A 200 3.26 23.89 2.00
C PRO A 200 3.36 22.76 3.02
N LEU A 201 3.73 21.57 2.54
CA LEU A 201 4.01 20.39 3.37
C LEU A 201 5.34 20.55 4.11
N ASN A 202 5.38 21.48 5.08
CA ASN A 202 6.60 21.92 5.77
C ASN A 202 7.34 20.82 6.55
N LYS A 203 6.73 19.64 6.73
CA LYS A 203 7.33 18.48 7.40
C LYS A 203 7.83 17.40 6.43
N LEU A 204 7.54 17.53 5.13
CA LEU A 204 7.86 16.53 4.13
C LEU A 204 9.37 16.44 3.92
N ASN A 205 9.96 15.33 4.35
CA ASN A 205 11.39 15.07 4.21
C ASN A 205 11.71 14.02 3.14
N SER A 206 10.70 13.29 2.67
CA SER A 206 10.83 12.30 1.61
C SER A 206 9.59 12.31 0.71
N PHE A 207 9.81 12.51 -0.58
CA PHE A 207 8.79 12.43 -1.61
C PHE A 207 9.14 11.35 -2.63
N SER A 208 8.20 10.47 -2.94
CA SER A 208 8.34 9.45 -3.98
C SER A 208 7.10 9.46 -4.85
N LEU A 209 7.29 9.51 -6.17
CA LEU A 209 6.21 9.40 -7.15
C LEU A 209 6.60 8.39 -8.22
N SER A 210 5.67 7.48 -8.51
CA SER A 210 5.82 6.50 -9.57
C SER A 210 4.58 6.46 -10.45
N THR A 211 4.77 6.20 -11.75
CA THR A 211 3.65 5.80 -12.62
C THR A 211 3.54 4.29 -12.62
N ASN A 212 2.34 3.75 -12.85
CA ASN A 212 2.17 2.31 -12.97
C ASN A 212 2.96 1.76 -14.18
N TYR A 213 3.74 0.70 -13.96
CA TYR A 213 4.46 -0.01 -15.02
C TYR A 213 3.52 -1.05 -15.65
N ASN A 214 2.80 -0.66 -16.70
CA ASN A 214 2.04 -1.59 -17.53
C ASN A 214 2.62 -1.64 -18.94
N THR A 215 3.34 -2.72 -19.24
CA THR A 215 4.04 -2.94 -20.51
C THR A 215 3.11 -3.06 -21.71
N TRP A 216 1.83 -3.41 -21.50
CA TRP A 216 0.94 -3.79 -22.59
C TRP A 216 0.22 -2.63 -23.25
N SER A 217 0.26 -1.44 -22.65
CA SER A 217 -0.71 -0.40 -22.96
C SER A 217 -0.12 1.00 -23.18
N LYS A 218 1.21 1.17 -23.02
CA LYS A 218 1.93 2.46 -23.25
C LYS A 218 1.15 3.65 -22.66
N ASN A 219 0.74 3.50 -21.42
CA ASN A 219 -0.43 4.21 -20.89
C ASN A 219 -0.15 5.63 -20.37
N ASN A 220 1.08 6.14 -20.36
CA ASN A 220 1.41 7.43 -19.72
C ASN A 220 1.99 8.47 -20.69
N ILE A 221 1.73 8.32 -21.99
CA ILE A 221 2.30 9.21 -23.02
C ILE A 221 1.92 10.68 -22.75
N GLY A 222 0.70 10.91 -22.25
CA GLY A 222 0.15 12.22 -21.92
C GLY A 222 0.34 12.65 -20.46
N LEU A 223 1.26 12.07 -19.68
CA LEU A 223 1.42 12.43 -18.26
C LEU A 223 1.59 13.96 -18.10
N PRO A 224 0.76 14.63 -17.28
CA PRO A 224 0.84 16.08 -17.05
C PRO A 224 2.00 16.41 -16.09
N PHE A 225 3.23 16.17 -16.54
CA PHE A 225 4.44 16.37 -15.73
C PHE A 225 4.56 17.81 -15.19
N ASN A 226 4.10 18.80 -15.93
CA ASN A 226 4.14 20.20 -15.48
C ASN A 226 3.34 20.42 -14.19
N GLN A 227 2.24 19.68 -13.98
CA GLN A 227 1.49 19.73 -12.72
C GLN A 227 2.23 19.05 -11.57
N ILE A 228 2.98 17.97 -11.85
CA ILE A 228 3.85 17.32 -10.87
C ILE A 228 4.99 18.26 -10.47
N ALA A 229 5.63 18.90 -11.45
CA ALA A 229 6.68 19.88 -11.22
C ALA A 229 6.16 21.09 -10.43
N PHE A 230 4.98 21.60 -10.79
CA PHE A 230 4.30 22.66 -10.04
C PHE A 230 4.07 22.25 -8.59
N PHE A 231 3.62 21.02 -8.34
CA PHE A 231 3.43 20.52 -6.98
C PHE A 231 4.73 20.50 -6.18
N ILE A 232 5.81 19.96 -6.77
CA ILE A 232 7.12 19.90 -6.12
C ILE A 232 7.65 21.31 -5.83
N ASP A 233 7.50 22.24 -6.76
CA ASP A 233 8.06 23.58 -6.64
C ASP A 233 7.31 24.45 -5.62
N ASN A 234 5.99 24.25 -5.46
CA ASN A 234 5.13 25.15 -4.67
C ASN A 234 4.65 24.56 -3.33
N TYR A 235 4.51 23.23 -3.22
CA TYR A 235 3.96 22.60 -2.00
C TYR A 235 4.95 21.71 -1.27
N CYS A 236 6.03 21.27 -1.90
CA CYS A 236 7.11 20.62 -1.18
C CYS A 236 8.02 21.66 -0.52
N PRO A 237 8.59 21.36 0.66
CA PRO A 237 9.49 22.28 1.30
C PRO A 237 10.84 22.29 0.57
N ASN A 238 11.66 23.30 0.85
CA ASN A 238 12.97 23.43 0.22
C ASN A 238 13.91 22.25 0.55
N LYS A 239 15.03 22.18 -0.16
CA LYS A 239 16.05 21.12 -0.02
C LYS A 239 16.60 20.89 1.39
N ASN A 240 16.50 21.88 2.30
CA ASN A 240 16.98 21.70 3.68
C ASN A 240 16.05 20.77 4.48
N ILE A 241 14.78 20.71 4.11
CA ILE A 241 13.76 19.87 4.74
C ILE A 241 13.50 18.65 3.86
N LEU A 242 13.23 18.84 2.56
CA LEU A 242 13.03 17.76 1.60
C LEU A 242 14.38 17.16 1.19
N LYS A 243 14.79 16.12 1.92
CA LYS A 243 16.09 15.47 1.74
C LYS A 243 16.11 14.51 0.56
N THR A 244 14.98 13.84 0.30
CA THR A 244 14.89 12.77 -0.71
C THR A 244 13.73 13.02 -1.66
N VAL A 245 14.03 12.96 -2.95
CA VAL A 245 13.04 12.97 -4.03
C VAL A 245 13.31 11.75 -4.91
N ASN A 246 12.30 10.90 -5.07
CA ASN A 246 12.35 9.72 -5.93
C ASN A 246 11.27 9.80 -7.00
N LEU A 247 11.66 9.78 -8.28
CA LEU A 247 10.73 9.79 -9.39
C LEU A 247 10.96 8.56 -10.27
N GLN A 248 9.93 7.75 -10.46
CA GLN A 248 9.95 6.55 -11.31
C GLN A 248 8.86 6.63 -12.37
N LEU A 249 9.25 7.05 -13.56
CA LEU A 249 8.36 7.45 -14.63
C LEU A 249 8.48 6.49 -15.80
N TYR A 250 7.36 5.91 -16.24
CA TYR A 250 7.32 4.86 -17.25
C TYR A 250 6.45 5.23 -18.45
N PHE A 251 6.97 5.00 -19.67
CA PHE A 251 6.25 5.17 -20.94
C PHE A 251 5.72 6.59 -21.21
N ILE A 252 6.53 7.62 -20.93
CA ILE A 252 6.15 9.04 -21.13
C ILE A 252 6.78 9.58 -22.42
N LYS A 253 6.09 10.46 -23.15
CA LYS A 253 6.71 11.18 -24.28
C LYS A 253 7.85 12.08 -23.81
N PHE A 254 9.01 11.99 -24.44
CA PHE A 254 10.11 12.90 -24.17
C PHE A 254 9.71 14.34 -24.54
N LYS A 255 9.96 15.28 -23.63
CA LYS A 255 9.82 16.73 -23.85
C LYS A 255 11.06 17.43 -23.26
N GLU A 256 11.60 18.41 -23.95
CA GLU A 256 12.81 19.12 -23.52
C GLU A 256 12.59 19.89 -22.20
N GLU A 257 11.43 20.52 -22.03
CA GLU A 257 11.05 21.23 -20.80
C GLU A 257 11.01 20.30 -19.57
N LEU A 258 10.47 19.09 -19.76
CA LEU A 258 10.45 18.05 -18.73
C LEU A 258 11.88 17.66 -18.35
N TRP A 259 12.76 17.52 -19.35
CA TRP A 259 14.17 17.17 -19.12
C TRP A 259 14.92 18.25 -18.33
N SER A 260 14.81 19.50 -18.75
CA SER A 260 15.42 20.65 -18.05
C SER A 260 14.97 20.73 -16.59
N THR A 261 13.72 20.39 -16.31
CA THR A 261 13.18 20.36 -14.94
C THR A 261 13.81 19.23 -14.10
N ILE A 262 13.95 18.03 -14.67
CA ILE A 262 14.58 16.88 -14.00
C ILE A 262 16.06 17.18 -13.68
N GLU A 263 16.78 17.78 -14.63
CA GLU A 263 18.17 18.16 -14.43
C GLU A 263 18.32 19.21 -13.32
N ARG A 264 17.43 20.23 -13.30
CA ARG A 264 17.37 21.20 -12.20
C ARG A 264 17.17 20.49 -10.86
N TYR A 265 16.28 19.50 -10.77
CA TYR A 265 16.05 18.76 -9.52
C TYR A 265 17.26 17.94 -9.09
N LYS A 266 17.98 17.27 -10.01
CA LYS A 266 19.24 16.58 -9.69
C LYS A 266 20.26 17.50 -9.06
N ASN A 267 20.32 18.76 -9.50
CA ASN A 267 21.23 19.77 -8.98
C ASN A 267 20.73 20.46 -7.69
N THR A 268 19.43 20.33 -7.38
CA THR A 268 18.80 21.01 -6.24
C THR A 268 18.76 20.15 -4.98
N TYR A 269 18.46 18.86 -5.10
CA TYR A 269 18.24 17.96 -3.95
C TYR A 269 19.42 17.04 -3.70
N ASP A 270 19.80 16.87 -2.43
CA ASP A 270 20.93 16.02 -2.02
C ASP A 270 20.75 14.55 -2.44
N HIS A 271 19.52 14.02 -2.32
CA HIS A 271 19.18 12.66 -2.73
C HIS A 271 18.05 12.68 -3.76
N PHE A 272 18.39 13.00 -4.99
CA PHE A 272 17.50 12.86 -6.14
C PHE A 272 17.75 11.52 -6.84
N ASN A 273 16.81 10.59 -6.64
CA ASN A 273 16.76 9.29 -7.32
C ASN A 273 15.78 9.39 -8.49
N PHE A 274 16.24 9.04 -9.68
CA PHE A 274 15.43 9.15 -10.88
C PHE A 274 15.51 7.88 -11.69
N TYR A 275 14.35 7.43 -12.16
CA TYR A 275 14.24 6.51 -13.27
C TYR A 275 13.18 7.03 -14.25
N GLY A 276 13.56 7.20 -15.50
CA GLY A 276 12.65 7.64 -16.56
C GLY A 276 12.76 6.73 -17.78
N MET A 277 11.63 6.18 -18.23
CA MET A 277 11.50 5.47 -19.50
C MET A 277 10.70 6.33 -20.48
N PHE A 278 11.41 6.97 -21.40
CA PHE A 278 10.86 7.93 -22.35
C PHE A 278 10.63 7.32 -23.72
N ILE A 279 9.52 7.67 -24.36
CA ILE A 279 9.24 7.42 -25.77
C ILE A 279 9.81 8.57 -26.58
N ILE A 280 10.66 8.24 -27.55
CA ILE A 280 11.31 9.18 -28.46
C ILE A 280 10.79 8.96 -29.87
N GLU A 281 10.40 10.05 -30.53
CA GLU A 281 10.10 10.05 -31.96
C GLU A 281 11.39 9.96 -32.77
N THR A 282 11.42 9.09 -33.77
CA THR A 282 12.62 8.77 -34.56
C THR A 282 13.33 10.01 -35.11
N GLU A 283 12.58 11.03 -35.51
CA GLU A 283 13.10 12.30 -36.06
C GLU A 283 13.85 13.15 -35.01
N THR A 284 13.60 12.92 -33.73
CA THR A 284 14.20 13.69 -32.63
C THR A 284 15.38 12.99 -31.96
N ILE A 285 15.68 11.73 -32.33
CA ILE A 285 16.68 10.91 -31.63
C ILE A 285 18.05 11.56 -31.55
N GLU A 286 18.53 12.18 -32.63
CA GLU A 286 19.85 12.82 -32.64
C GLU A 286 19.90 14.02 -31.68
N LYS A 287 18.80 14.78 -31.58
CA LYS A 287 18.68 15.89 -30.63
C LYS A 287 18.70 15.38 -29.20
N VAL A 288 17.92 14.34 -28.91
CA VAL A 288 17.90 13.72 -27.58
C VAL A 288 19.27 13.15 -27.23
N GLN A 289 19.93 12.42 -28.14
CA GLN A 289 21.28 11.90 -27.90
C GLN A 289 22.31 13.01 -27.61
N LYS A 290 22.22 14.16 -28.29
CA LYS A 290 23.08 15.30 -28.01
C LYS A 290 22.81 15.89 -26.62
N LEU A 291 21.54 16.03 -26.24
CA LEU A 291 21.14 16.48 -24.90
C LEU A 291 21.71 15.52 -23.84
N LEU A 292 21.50 14.22 -24.00
CA LEU A 292 21.88 13.18 -23.03
C LEU A 292 23.39 13.05 -22.81
N LYS A 293 24.21 13.32 -23.83
CA LYS A 293 25.68 13.26 -23.74
C LYS A 293 26.28 14.22 -22.71
N ASN A 294 25.59 15.31 -22.40
CA ASN A 294 26.07 16.35 -21.49
C ASN A 294 25.44 16.27 -20.09
N THR A 295 24.81 15.14 -19.75
CA THR A 295 24.04 15.00 -18.52
C THR A 295 24.82 14.22 -17.46
N ASN A 296 24.54 14.50 -16.18
CA ASN A 296 25.00 13.69 -15.05
C ASN A 296 24.17 12.39 -14.87
N PHE A 297 23.42 12.00 -15.88
CA PHE A 297 22.55 10.83 -15.86
C PHE A 297 23.15 9.73 -16.73
N ALA A 298 23.05 8.51 -16.25
CA ALA A 298 23.34 7.37 -17.09
C ALA A 298 22.07 7.00 -17.88
N TYR A 299 22.25 6.52 -19.11
CA TYR A 299 21.13 6.24 -20.00
C TYR A 299 21.36 5.01 -20.88
N HIS A 300 20.27 4.39 -21.31
CA HIS A 300 20.24 3.28 -22.26
C HIS A 300 19.15 3.54 -23.30
N ILE A 301 19.45 3.32 -24.58
CA ILE A 301 18.48 3.46 -25.67
C ILE A 301 18.10 2.07 -26.16
N GLU A 302 16.81 1.74 -26.06
CA GLU A 302 16.24 0.49 -26.54
C GLU A 302 15.43 0.76 -27.82
N ARG A 303 15.69 0.01 -28.89
CA ARG A 303 14.91 0.07 -30.13
C ARG A 303 14.03 -1.16 -30.25
N THR A 304 12.72 -0.95 -30.25
CA THR A 304 11.75 -2.04 -30.39
C THR A 304 11.26 -2.17 -31.83
N GLN A 305 11.43 -3.36 -32.42
CA GLN A 305 10.99 -3.63 -33.79
C GLN A 305 9.47 -3.67 -33.92
N ILE A 306 8.76 -4.04 -32.85
CA ILE A 306 7.32 -4.35 -32.87
C ILE A 306 6.46 -3.10 -33.17
N TYR A 307 6.96 -1.88 -32.90
CA TYR A 307 6.20 -0.65 -33.11
C TYR A 307 7.01 0.52 -33.67
N ASN A 308 8.22 0.24 -34.19
CA ASN A 308 9.19 1.27 -34.59
C ASN A 308 9.35 2.38 -33.52
N THR A 309 9.24 2.02 -32.24
CA THR A 309 9.28 2.94 -31.11
C THR A 309 10.65 2.85 -30.45
N ILE A 310 11.24 4.01 -30.16
CA ILE A 310 12.54 4.12 -29.51
C ILE A 310 12.29 4.54 -28.06
N TYR A 311 12.82 3.75 -27.13
CA TYR A 311 12.78 4.06 -25.71
C TYR A 311 14.14 4.54 -25.26
N THR A 312 14.15 5.52 -24.36
CA THR A 312 15.36 5.86 -23.59
C THR A 312 15.06 5.70 -22.12
N HIS A 313 15.86 4.85 -21.49
CA HIS A 313 15.90 4.64 -20.06
C HIS A 313 16.97 5.55 -19.47
N MET A 314 16.65 6.23 -18.39
CA MET A 314 17.53 7.19 -17.73
C MET A 314 17.53 6.93 -16.23
N TYR A 315 18.72 7.03 -15.61
CA TYR A 315 18.91 6.75 -14.20
C TYR A 315 19.99 7.65 -13.58
N SER A 316 19.82 8.02 -12.31
CA SER A 316 20.72 8.93 -11.57
C SER A 316 20.90 8.57 -10.12
#